data_AF-A0A2M7AIP4-F1
#
_entry.id   AF-A0A2M7AIP4-F1
#
_cell.length_a   1.000
_cell.length_b   1.000
_cell.length_c   1.000
_cell.angle_alpha   90.00
_cell.angle_beta   90.00
_cell.angle_gamma   90.00
#
_symmetry.space_group_name_H-M   'P 1'
#
loop_
_entity.id
_entity.type
_entity.pdbx_description
1 polymer ?
#
loop_
_entity_poly.entity_id
_entity_poly.type
_entity_poly.pdbx_seq_one_letter_code
_entity_poly.pdbx_strand_id
1 'polypeptide(L)'
;MNMMSESFTVELSESQFEVLEKMAGGLGKQPGELGTEWVVKALQRIAEDPLLKYAGAVNSGISDLAERHDHYMGEAIAAEMRGSDE
;
A
#
# COMPACT_ATOMS: atom_id res chain seq x y z
N MET A 1 -13.14 -16.96 -26.06
CA MET A 1 -12.71 -16.75 -24.66
C MET A 1 -13.89 -16.10 -23.94
N ASN A 2 -14.51 -16.77 -22.97
CA ASN A 2 -15.56 -16.11 -22.17
C ASN A 2 -14.89 -15.07 -21.27
N MET A 3 -15.23 -13.79 -21.44
CA MET A 3 -14.88 -12.77 -20.46
C MET A 3 -15.92 -12.85 -19.33
N MET A 4 -15.55 -13.46 -18.21
CA MET A 4 -16.35 -13.35 -16.99
C MET A 4 -15.97 -12.05 -16.29
N SER A 5 -16.90 -11.10 -16.28
CA SER A 5 -16.80 -9.88 -15.47
C SER A 5 -17.67 -10.06 -14.23
N GLU A 6 -17.05 -10.04 -13.06
CA GLU A 6 -17.75 -9.99 -11.78
C GLU A 6 -17.77 -8.55 -11.27
N SER A 7 -18.88 -8.12 -10.70
CA SER A 7 -19.03 -6.79 -10.11
C SER A 7 -19.27 -6.90 -8.61
N PHE A 8 -18.65 -6.02 -7.84
CA PHE A 8 -18.94 -5.85 -6.42
C PHE A 8 -19.21 -4.38 -6.10
N THR A 9 -20.05 -4.13 -5.10
CA THR A 9 -20.38 -2.78 -4.63
C THR A 9 -19.57 -2.46 -3.39
N VAL A 10 -19.05 -1.23 -3.31
CA VAL A 10 -18.34 -0.71 -2.14
C VAL A 10 -19.14 0.45 -1.58
N GLU A 11 -19.48 0.37 -0.30
CA GLU A 11 -20.07 1.49 0.43
C GLU A 11 -18.94 2.36 0.98
N LEU A 12 -18.96 3.65 0.60
CA LEU A 12 -18.02 4.66 1.07
C LEU A 12 -18.78 5.68 1.92
N SER A 13 -18.13 6.25 2.93
CA SER A 13 -18.70 7.43 3.60
C SER A 13 -18.79 8.60 2.61
N GLU A 14 -19.71 9.54 2.86
CA GLU A 14 -19.86 10.74 2.02
C GLU A 14 -18.52 11.45 1.78
N SER A 15 -17.76 11.68 2.86
CA SER A 15 -16.42 12.29 2.79
C SER A 15 -15.40 11.49 1.96
N GLN A 16 -15.50 10.16 1.94
CA GLN A 16 -14.61 9.32 1.12
C GLN A 16 -15.00 9.37 -0.35
N PHE A 17 -16.30 9.40 -0.64
CA PHE A 17 -16.82 9.51 -1.99
C PHE A 17 -16.50 10.88 -2.61
N GLU A 18 -16.66 11.98 -1.86
CA GLU A 18 -16.27 13.33 -2.29
C GLU A 18 -14.79 13.42 -2.68
N VAL A 19 -13.90 12.77 -1.92
CA VAL A 19 -12.48 12.70 -2.24
C VAL A 19 -12.28 11.96 -3.57
N LEU A 20 -12.95 10.84 -3.80
CA LEU A 20 -12.89 10.10 -5.05
C LEU A 20 -13.39 10.95 -6.24
N GLU A 21 -14.51 11.65 -6.08
CA GLU A 21 -15.06 12.54 -7.11
C GLU A 21 -14.09 13.65 -7.49
N LYS A 22 -13.50 14.32 -6.49
CA LYS A 22 -12.52 15.38 -6.71
C LYS A 22 -11.30 14.88 -7.47
N MET A 23 -10.78 13.72 -7.08
CA MET A 23 -9.62 13.10 -7.73
C MET A 23 -9.94 12.69 -9.17
N ALA A 24 -11.11 12.08 -9.40
CA ALA A 24 -11.56 11.70 -10.73
C ALA A 24 -11.76 12.91 -11.64
N GLY A 25 -12.39 13.97 -11.12
CA GLY A 25 -12.58 15.24 -11.82
C GLY A 25 -11.26 15.90 -12.22
N GLY A 26 -10.26 15.91 -11.33
CA GLY A 26 -8.92 16.41 -11.64
C GLY A 26 -8.18 15.62 -12.74
N LEU A 27 -8.59 14.38 -12.99
CA LEU A 27 -8.02 13.49 -14.00
C LEU A 27 -8.91 13.36 -15.26
N GLY A 28 -10.05 14.05 -15.31
CA GLY A 28 -11.01 13.94 -16.40
C GLY A 28 -11.68 12.57 -16.52
N LYS A 29 -11.79 11.82 -15.42
CA LYS A 29 -12.36 10.47 -15.35
C LYS A 29 -13.66 10.45 -14.56
N GLN A 30 -14.47 9.41 -14.74
CA GLN A 30 -15.59 9.13 -13.85
C GLN A 30 -15.11 8.50 -12.53
N PRO A 31 -15.79 8.75 -11.39
CA PRO A 31 -15.41 8.16 -10.09
C PRO A 31 -15.32 6.63 -10.14
N GLY A 32 -16.26 5.97 -10.83
CA GLY A 32 -16.27 4.51 -10.98
C GLY A 32 -15.11 3.97 -11.82
N GLU A 33 -14.64 4.72 -12.82
CA GLU A 33 -13.47 4.35 -13.62
C GLU A 33 -12.19 4.43 -12.78
N LEU A 34 -12.02 5.53 -12.04
CA LEU A 34 -10.87 5.72 -11.16
C LEU A 34 -10.85 4.68 -10.03
N GLY A 35 -12.01 4.42 -9.41
CA GLY A 35 -12.17 3.40 -8.37
C GLY A 35 -11.81 2.00 -8.88
N THR A 36 -12.31 1.65 -10.07
CA THR A 36 -11.98 0.36 -10.71
C THR A 36 -10.49 0.25 -10.99
N GLU A 37 -9.85 1.29 -11.54
CA GLU A 37 -8.42 1.31 -11.80
C GLU A 37 -7.60 1.11 -10.52
N TRP A 38 -7.98 1.76 -9.42
CA TRP A 38 -7.31 1.62 -8.13
C TRP A 38 -7.46 0.22 -7.55
N VAL A 39 -8.67 -0.36 -7.59
CA VAL A 39 -8.90 -1.74 -7.15
C VAL A 39 -8.07 -2.72 -7.97
N VAL A 40 -8.08 -2.60 -9.31
CA VAL A 40 -7.30 -3.47 -10.19
C VAL A 40 -5.80 -3.36 -9.90
N LYS A 41 -5.27 -2.14 -9.76
CA LYS A 41 -3.86 -1.91 -9.42
C LYS A 41 -3.49 -2.50 -8.06
N ALA A 42 -4.36 -2.36 -7.06
CA ALA A 42 -4.13 -2.92 -5.73
C ALA A 42 -4.09 -4.47 -5.78
N LEU A 43 -5.04 -5.08 -6.49
CA LEU A 43 -5.10 -6.54 -6.66
C LEU A 43 -3.90 -7.07 -7.43
N GLN A 44 -3.49 -6.40 -8.52
CA GLN A 44 -2.29 -6.76 -9.28
C GLN A 44 -1.04 -6.68 -8.40
N ARG A 45 -0.88 -5.59 -7.64
CA ARG A 45 0.24 -5.46 -6.71
C ARG A 45 0.28 -6.62 -5.72
N ILE A 46 -0.85 -6.99 -5.12
CA ILE A 46 -0.91 -8.11 -4.17
C ILE A 46 -0.58 -9.45 -4.85
N ALA A 47 -1.14 -9.69 -6.04
CA ALA A 47 -0.96 -10.95 -6.77
C ALA A 47 0.49 -11.12 -7.26
N GLU A 48 1.16 -10.02 -7.60
CA GLU A 48 2.49 -10.02 -8.19
C GLU A 48 3.60 -9.71 -7.18
N ASP A 49 3.28 -9.39 -5.92
CA ASP A 49 4.28 -9.04 -4.90
C ASP A 49 5.14 -10.27 -4.56
N PRO A 50 6.40 -10.33 -5.04
CA PRO A 50 7.27 -11.47 -4.78
C PRO A 50 7.74 -11.52 -3.32
N LEU A 51 7.57 -10.42 -2.57
CA LEU A 51 7.94 -10.29 -1.17
C LEU A 51 6.81 -10.68 -0.23
N LEU A 52 5.57 -10.75 -0.70
CA LEU A 52 4.43 -11.12 0.15
C LEU A 52 4.61 -12.49 0.82
N LYS A 53 5.27 -13.44 0.15
CA LYS A 53 5.62 -14.76 0.71
C LYS A 53 6.61 -14.69 1.90
N TYR A 54 7.27 -13.55 2.08
CA TYR A 54 8.18 -13.28 3.20
C TYR A 54 7.53 -12.43 4.29
N ALA A 55 6.27 -12.00 4.12
CA ALA A 55 5.54 -11.30 5.17
C ALA A 55 5.45 -12.19 6.42
N GLY A 56 6.01 -11.71 7.54
CA GLY A 56 6.11 -12.49 8.79
C GLY A 56 7.16 -13.60 8.80
N ALA A 57 7.97 -13.75 7.75
CA ALA A 57 9.03 -14.78 7.71
C ALA A 57 10.23 -14.45 8.61
N VAL A 58 10.40 -13.18 8.99
CA VAL A 58 11.45 -12.74 9.91
C VAL A 58 10.87 -12.67 11.32
N ASN A 59 11.18 -13.67 12.14
CA ASN A 59 10.89 -13.62 13.57
C ASN A 59 12.00 -12.83 14.27
N SER A 60 11.84 -11.51 14.30
CA SER A 60 12.63 -10.65 15.18
C SER A 60 11.86 -10.43 16.48
N GLY A 61 12.55 -10.28 17.61
CA GLY A 61 11.91 -9.92 18.88
C GLY A 61 11.30 -8.51 18.90
N ILE A 62 11.22 -7.84 17.74
CA ILE A 62 10.69 -6.49 17.55
C ILE A 62 9.28 -6.63 16.99
N SER A 63 8.29 -6.40 17.86
CA SER A 63 6.86 -6.55 17.52
C SER A 63 6.24 -5.33 16.85
N ASP A 64 6.87 -4.15 17.01
CA ASP A 64 6.41 -2.84 16.53
C ASP A 64 7.26 -2.31 15.36
N LEU A 65 7.90 -3.23 14.62
CA LEU A 65 8.81 -2.88 13.53
C LEU A 65 8.10 -2.07 12.44
N ALA A 66 6.85 -2.39 12.11
CA ALA A 66 6.11 -1.68 11.07
C ALA A 66 5.83 -0.22 11.46
N GLU A 67 5.45 0.01 12.71
CA GLU A 67 5.09 1.32 13.25
C GLU A 67 6.30 2.21 13.51
N ARG A 68 7.46 1.62 13.83
CA ARG A 68 8.67 2.35 14.26
C ARG A 68 9.89 2.10 13.37
N HIS A 69 9.71 1.60 12.15
CA HIS A 69 10.82 1.28 11.24
C HIS A 69 11.80 2.45 11.09
N ASP A 70 11.32 3.68 10.92
CA ASP A 70 12.17 4.88 10.79
C ASP A 70 13.08 5.10 12.00
N HIS A 71 12.57 4.86 13.21
CA HIS A 71 13.34 4.99 14.44
C HIS A 71 14.48 3.96 14.49
N TYR A 72 14.16 2.69 14.21
CA TYR A 72 15.15 1.62 14.22
C TYR A 72 16.21 1.79 13.11
N MET A 73 15.81 2.24 11.92
CA MET A 73 16.76 2.58 10.87
C MET A 73 17.67 3.74 11.28
N GLY A 74 17.11 4.78 11.92
CA GLY A 74 17.89 5.90 12.44
C GLY A 74 18.92 5.48 13.49
N GLU A 75 18.56 4.59 14.42
CA GLU A 75 19.50 4.04 15.41
C GLU A 75 20.63 3.24 14.74
N ALA A 76 20.30 2.40 13.75
CA ALA A 76 21.29 1.61 13.02
C ALA A 76 22.29 2.49 12.27
N ILE A 77 21.80 3.49 11.51
CA ILE A 77 22.66 4.44 10.79
C ILE A 77 23.55 5.22 11.76
N ALA A 78 23.01 5.71 12.87
CA ALA A 78 23.79 6.43 13.87
C ALA A 78 24.86 5.54 14.52
N ALA A 79 24.60 4.25 14.70
CA ALA A 79 25.58 3.28 15.18
C ALA A 79 26.69 3.03 14.15
N GLU A 80 26.35 2.86 12.87
CA GLU A 80 27.32 2.72 11.78
C GLU A 80 28.24 3.94 11.67
N MET A 81 27.68 5.15 11.73
CA MET A 81 28.46 6.39 11.67
C MET A 81 29.46 6.50 12.84
N ARG A 82 29.07 6.08 14.05
CA ARG A 82 29.96 6.06 15.22
C ARG A 82 31.01 4.95 15.15
N GLY A 83 30.72 3.84 14.48
CA GLY A 83 31.64 2.71 14.30
C GLY A 83 32.56 2.83 13.07
N SER A 84 32.33 3.82 12.21
CA SER A 84 33.19 4.12 11.04
C SER A 84 34.38 5.03 11.37
N ASP A 85 34.49 5.47 12.63
CA ASP A 85 35.54 6.34 13.17
C ASP A 85 36.66 5.56 13.90
N GLU A 86 36.67 4.22 13.86
CA GLU A 86 37.77 3.33 14.29
C GLU A 86 38.52 2.73 13.08
#